data_AF-A0A2V9L4Q4-F1
#
_entry.id   AF-A0A2V9L4Q4-F1
#
_cell.length_a   1.000
_cell.length_b   1.000
_cell.length_c   1.000
_cell.angle_alpha   90.00
_cell.angle_beta   90.00
_cell.angle_gamma   90.00
#
_symmetry.space_group_name_H-M   'P 1'
#
loop_
_entity.id
_entity.type
_entity.pdbx_description
1 polymer ?
#
loop_
_entity_poly.entity_id
_entity_poly.type
_entity_poly.pdbx_seq_one_letter_code
_entity_poly.pdbx_strand_id
1 'polypeptide(L)'
;MATKRDGVFVWITWLAKVMAGEQNCEWASWFKAHHENYDKAPSDFDTVKWNIEHTRQLRRLRLERRKLGERVFLQGENAIRLTLPSGVVIAGKPDLITLPDGQPTAPSDGQPTTLWIGQPTIHDVKTGRERCSDRIQVMLYMHLVPQALPAYAGTRPAGCVVYNGSKVDIPPEAVGAKFIEALEYWLGVIAAFEPALKVPSCHECCFCDIARTECPERIED
;
A
#
# COMPACT_ATOMS: atom_id res chain seq x y z
N MET A 1 10.55 16.08 18.08
CA MET A 1 10.76 17.16 17.09
C MET A 1 11.22 16.54 15.79
N ALA A 2 10.37 16.64 14.78
CA ALA A 2 10.58 16.03 13.48
C ALA A 2 11.77 16.61 12.72
N THR A 3 12.47 15.76 11.97
CA THR A 3 13.54 16.17 11.05
C THR A 3 12.98 16.23 9.63
N LYS A 4 13.22 17.32 8.91
CA LYS A 4 12.87 17.43 7.49
C LYS A 4 13.73 16.46 6.67
N ARG A 5 13.10 15.73 5.75
CA ARG A 5 13.78 14.83 4.81
C ARG A 5 14.44 15.63 3.69
N ASP A 6 15.54 15.10 3.16
CA ASP A 6 16.20 15.65 1.95
C ASP A 6 15.37 15.49 0.68
N GLY A 7 14.34 14.63 0.71
CA GLY A 7 13.39 14.41 -0.38
C GLY A 7 12.06 13.88 0.11
N VAL A 8 11.08 13.81 -0.79
CA VAL A 8 9.72 13.38 -0.46
C VAL A 8 9.63 11.86 -0.48
N PHE A 9 9.12 11.28 0.61
CA PHE A 9 8.90 9.85 0.75
C PHE A 9 7.45 9.55 1.09
N VAL A 10 6.71 8.95 0.17
CA VAL A 10 5.28 8.64 0.35
C VAL A 10 5.09 7.15 0.59
N TRP A 11 4.51 6.80 1.74
CA TRP A 11 4.05 5.44 1.98
C TRP A 11 2.65 5.24 1.39
N ILE A 12 2.44 4.13 0.69
CA ILE A 12 1.21 3.86 -0.06
C ILE A 12 -0.05 3.90 0.80
N THR A 13 0.02 3.49 2.08
CA THR A 13 -1.17 3.53 2.95
C THR A 13 -1.56 4.97 3.34
N TRP A 14 -0.65 5.94 3.29
CA TRP A 14 -0.99 7.35 3.51
C TRP A 14 -1.71 7.90 2.29
N LEU A 15 -1.19 7.63 1.10
CA LEU A 15 -1.78 8.02 -0.17
C LEU A 15 -3.17 7.41 -0.36
N ALA A 16 -3.33 6.12 -0.07
CA ALA A 16 -4.61 5.44 -0.18
C ALA A 16 -5.73 6.04 0.69
N LYS A 17 -5.39 6.48 1.91
CA LYS A 17 -6.36 7.12 2.83
C LYS A 17 -6.81 8.49 2.34
N VAL A 18 -5.88 9.30 1.82
CA VAL A 18 -6.20 10.62 1.27
C VAL A 18 -7.04 10.47 0.00
N MET A 19 -6.65 9.58 -0.91
CA MET A 19 -7.44 9.27 -2.12
C MET A 19 -8.85 8.76 -1.81
N ALA A 20 -9.04 8.06 -0.68
CA ALA A 20 -10.34 7.56 -0.23
C ALA A 20 -11.23 8.61 0.45
N GLY A 21 -10.68 9.80 0.79
CA GLY A 21 -11.36 10.76 1.66
C GLY A 21 -11.48 10.29 3.13
N GLU A 22 -10.72 9.26 3.51
CA GLU A 22 -10.67 8.75 4.88
C GLU A 22 -9.67 9.51 5.76
N GLN A 23 -8.89 10.42 5.16
CA GLN A 23 -8.06 11.39 5.86
C GLN A 23 -8.21 12.74 5.17
N ASN A 24 -9.06 13.60 5.72
CA ASN A 24 -9.34 14.94 5.18
C ASN A 24 -8.23 15.93 5.53
N CYS A 25 -7.53 15.73 6.65
CA CYS A 25 -6.33 16.50 6.95
C CYS A 25 -5.16 16.07 6.05
N GLU A 26 -5.09 16.68 4.87
CA GLU A 26 -4.02 16.47 3.87
C GLU A 26 -2.64 16.80 4.46
N TRP A 27 -2.58 17.84 5.29
CA TRP A 27 -1.37 18.25 6.01
C TRP A 27 -0.72 17.09 6.75
N ALA A 28 -1.48 16.17 7.35
CA ALA A 28 -0.91 15.05 8.09
C ALA A 28 -0.17 14.06 7.15
N SER A 29 -0.69 13.82 5.95
CA SER A 29 0.00 12.98 4.95
C SER A 29 1.20 13.70 4.35
N TRP A 30 1.07 14.99 4.04
CA TRP A 30 2.18 15.83 3.61
C TRP A 30 3.31 15.85 4.66
N PHE A 31 2.98 16.09 5.93
CA PHE A 31 3.96 16.16 7.02
C PHE A 31 4.76 14.86 7.12
N LYS A 32 4.07 13.71 7.11
CA LYS A 32 4.71 12.38 7.11
C LYS A 32 5.58 12.13 5.88
N ALA A 33 5.23 12.69 4.74
CA ALA A 33 5.99 12.55 3.51
C ALA A 33 7.27 13.40 3.48
N HIS A 34 7.27 14.53 4.19
CA HIS A 34 8.36 15.49 4.23
C HIS A 34 9.23 15.40 5.48
N HIS A 35 8.80 14.66 6.50
CA HIS A 35 9.52 14.55 7.78
C HIS A 35 9.71 13.11 8.23
N GLU A 36 10.68 12.92 9.11
CA GLU A 36 10.96 11.67 9.82
C GLU A 36 11.32 11.93 11.27
N ASN A 37 11.40 10.86 12.06
CA ASN A 37 11.71 10.93 13.49
C ASN A 37 10.78 11.89 14.27
N TYR A 38 9.56 12.07 13.80
CA TYR A 38 8.54 12.85 14.50
C TYR A 38 7.97 12.05 15.66
N ASP A 39 7.56 12.76 16.70
CA ASP A 39 6.95 12.12 17.87
C ASP A 39 5.58 11.55 17.48
N LYS A 40 5.39 10.26 17.77
CA LYS A 40 4.11 9.60 17.55
C LYS A 40 3.24 9.71 18.78
N ALA A 41 1.96 9.97 18.58
CA ALA A 41 0.99 9.95 19.65
C ALA A 41 0.90 8.55 20.30
N PRO A 42 0.67 8.48 21.62
CA PRO A 42 0.39 7.21 22.26
C PRO A 42 -0.86 6.60 21.64
N SER A 43 -0.84 5.28 21.47
CA SER A 43 -1.97 4.53 20.93
C SER A 43 -2.36 3.44 21.92
N ASP A 44 -3.65 3.36 22.21
CA ASP A 44 -4.29 2.28 22.96
C ASP A 44 -4.52 1.02 22.09
N PHE A 45 -4.11 1.07 20.83
CA PHE A 45 -4.28 -0.01 19.87
C PHE A 45 -3.47 -1.24 20.27
N ASP A 46 -4.17 -2.35 20.50
CA ASP A 46 -3.58 -3.66 20.77
C ASP A 46 -2.89 -4.22 19.51
N THR A 47 -1.69 -3.70 19.27
CA THR A 47 -0.84 -4.01 18.13
C THR A 47 -0.43 -5.49 18.15
N VAL A 48 -0.30 -6.08 19.34
CA VAL A 48 0.10 -7.49 19.49
C VAL A 48 -1.01 -8.41 18.99
N LYS A 49 -2.23 -8.23 19.48
CA LYS A 49 -3.40 -9.01 19.03
C LYS A 49 -3.66 -8.81 17.54
N TRP A 50 -3.53 -7.57 17.06
CA TRP A 50 -3.70 -7.26 15.64
C TRP A 50 -2.67 -8.00 14.76
N ASN A 51 -1.40 -8.00 15.15
CA ASN A 51 -0.32 -8.70 14.43
C ASN A 51 -0.52 -10.22 14.43
N ILE A 52 -0.96 -10.81 15.56
CA ILE A 52 -1.24 -12.25 15.65
C ILE A 52 -2.36 -12.64 14.68
N GLU A 53 -3.45 -11.86 14.66
CA GLU A 53 -4.59 -12.15 13.78
C GLU A 53 -4.22 -11.97 12.30
N HIS A 54 -3.48 -10.91 11.96
CA HIS A 54 -2.99 -10.67 10.60
C HIS A 54 -2.11 -11.82 10.13
N THR A 55 -1.12 -12.21 10.94
CA THR A 55 -0.22 -13.34 10.64
C THR A 55 -1.00 -14.65 10.44
N ARG A 56 -2.02 -14.89 11.26
CA ARG A 56 -2.88 -16.08 11.17
C ARG A 56 -3.66 -16.10 9.85
N GLN A 57 -4.25 -14.98 9.45
CA GLN A 57 -5.00 -14.87 8.20
C GLN A 57 -4.10 -14.98 6.98
N LEU A 58 -2.95 -14.30 6.99
CA LEU A 58 -1.95 -14.40 5.92
C LEU A 58 -1.48 -15.85 5.72
N ARG A 59 -1.24 -16.59 6.80
CA ARG A 59 -0.91 -18.02 6.74
C ARG A 59 -2.03 -18.84 6.11
N ARG A 60 -3.30 -18.58 6.46
CA ARG A 60 -4.45 -19.30 5.88
C ARG A 60 -4.57 -19.04 4.38
N LEU A 61 -4.48 -17.77 3.97
CA LEU A 61 -4.51 -17.38 2.57
C LEU A 61 -3.39 -18.07 1.78
N ARG A 62 -2.16 -18.04 2.28
CA ARG A 62 -1.03 -18.74 1.65
C ARG A 62 -1.29 -20.23 1.43
N LEU A 63 -1.83 -20.93 2.44
CA LEU A 63 -2.13 -22.35 2.32
C LEU A 63 -3.26 -22.62 1.32
N GLU A 64 -4.30 -21.78 1.32
CA GLU A 64 -5.40 -21.86 0.37
C GLU A 64 -4.90 -21.70 -1.07
N ARG A 65 -4.10 -20.66 -1.34
CA ARG A 65 -3.55 -20.38 -2.67
C ARG A 65 -2.61 -21.49 -3.17
N ARG A 66 -1.74 -22.00 -2.30
CA ARG A 66 -0.88 -23.14 -2.62
C ARG A 66 -1.65 -24.41 -2.97
N LYS A 67 -2.80 -24.66 -2.32
CA LYS A 67 -3.66 -25.80 -2.66
C LYS A 67 -4.29 -25.68 -4.05
N LEU A 68 -4.42 -24.46 -4.57
CA LEU A 68 -4.87 -24.19 -5.93
C LEU A 68 -3.72 -24.28 -6.96
N GLY A 69 -2.52 -24.71 -6.54
CA GLY A 69 -1.34 -24.79 -7.41
C GLY A 69 -0.61 -23.47 -7.59
N GLU A 70 -1.10 -22.37 -7.00
CA GLU A 70 -0.47 -21.05 -7.20
C GLU A 70 0.91 -20.97 -6.52
N ARG A 71 1.86 -20.33 -7.20
CA ARG A 71 3.11 -19.90 -6.57
C ARG A 71 2.82 -18.68 -5.70
N VAL A 72 3.37 -18.67 -4.49
CA VAL A 72 3.09 -17.63 -3.49
C VAL A 72 4.39 -16.97 -3.01
N PHE A 73 4.45 -15.65 -3.15
CA PHE A 73 5.57 -14.80 -2.72
C PHE A 73 5.13 -13.91 -1.55
N LEU A 74 5.95 -13.86 -0.51
CA LEU A 74 5.59 -13.22 0.76
C LEU A 74 6.31 -11.89 0.99
N GLN A 75 5.77 -11.15 1.94
CA GLN A 75 6.34 -9.92 2.48
C GLN A 75 7.84 -9.99 2.82
N GLY A 76 8.62 -9.28 2.02
CA GLY A 76 10.07 -9.14 2.11
C GLY A 76 10.64 -9.08 0.70
N GLU A 77 10.23 -10.05 -0.12
CA GLU A 77 10.53 -10.11 -1.56
C GLU A 77 9.66 -9.14 -2.37
N ASN A 78 8.48 -8.79 -1.84
CA ASN A 78 7.51 -7.92 -2.53
C ASN A 78 7.63 -6.43 -2.13
N ALA A 79 8.63 -6.03 -1.36
CA ALA A 79 8.79 -4.63 -0.97
C ALA A 79 9.02 -3.77 -2.21
N ILE A 80 8.18 -2.77 -2.41
CA ILE A 80 8.32 -1.83 -3.53
C ILE A 80 8.91 -0.52 -3.03
N ARG A 81 9.84 0.00 -3.82
CA ARG A 81 10.41 1.33 -3.69
C ARG A 81 10.65 1.86 -5.09
N LEU A 82 9.82 2.80 -5.52
CA LEU A 82 9.88 3.42 -6.83
C LEU A 82 10.26 4.89 -6.66
N THR A 83 11.36 5.30 -7.29
CA THR A 83 11.73 6.71 -7.42
C THR A 83 11.17 7.22 -8.73
N LEU A 84 10.27 8.20 -8.66
CA LEU A 84 9.70 8.84 -9.84
C LEU A 84 10.67 9.84 -10.46
N PRO A 85 10.48 10.23 -11.73
CA PRO A 85 11.30 11.27 -12.38
C PRO A 85 11.32 12.61 -11.62
N SER A 86 10.28 12.92 -10.85
CA SER A 86 10.20 14.10 -9.98
C SER A 86 11.10 14.02 -8.74
N GLY A 87 11.75 12.87 -8.47
CA GLY A 87 12.53 12.61 -7.26
C GLY A 87 11.70 12.10 -6.07
N VAL A 88 10.36 12.09 -6.18
CA VAL A 88 9.47 11.53 -5.15
C VAL A 88 9.65 10.03 -5.08
N VAL A 89 9.78 9.50 -3.87
CA VAL A 89 9.84 8.06 -3.64
C VAL A 89 8.50 7.55 -3.13
N ILE A 90 7.92 6.57 -3.83
CA ILE A 90 6.74 5.84 -3.37
C ILE A 90 7.17 4.46 -2.88
N ALA A 91 6.72 4.06 -1.69
CA ALA A 91 7.03 2.77 -1.12
C ALA A 91 5.84 2.08 -0.45
N GLY A 92 5.92 0.76 -0.40
CA GLY A 92 4.94 -0.07 0.28
C GLY A 92 5.29 -1.55 0.19
N LYS A 93 4.44 -2.39 0.77
CA LYS A 93 4.75 -3.81 0.92
C LYS A 93 3.46 -4.63 0.88
N PRO A 94 3.00 -5.10 -0.29
CA PRO A 94 1.84 -5.99 -0.37
C PRO A 94 2.06 -7.26 0.46
N ASP A 95 1.00 -7.75 1.08
CA ASP A 95 1.06 -8.94 1.95
C ASP A 95 1.49 -10.20 1.19
N LEU A 96 0.92 -10.42 0.01
CA LEU A 96 1.09 -11.66 -0.73
C LEU A 96 0.86 -11.43 -2.23
N ILE A 97 1.75 -11.95 -3.06
CA ILE A 97 1.56 -11.98 -4.52
C ILE A 97 1.47 -13.43 -4.95
N THR A 98 0.46 -13.77 -5.75
CA THR A 98 0.34 -15.08 -6.37
C THR A 98 0.51 -15.03 -7.87
N LEU A 99 1.11 -16.09 -8.40
CA LEU A 99 1.17 -16.36 -9.82
C LEU A 99 0.38 -17.64 -10.10
N PRO A 100 -0.46 -17.65 -11.15
CA PRO A 100 -1.01 -18.89 -11.69
C PRO A 100 0.13 -19.85 -12.00
N ASP A 101 -0.12 -21.14 -11.80
CA ASP A 101 0.87 -22.15 -12.15
C ASP A 101 1.00 -22.18 -13.69
N GLY A 102 2.10 -21.66 -14.20
CA GLY A 102 2.58 -21.98 -15.53
C GLY A 102 3.56 -23.13 -15.36
N GLN A 103 3.31 -24.28 -16.00
CA GLN A 103 4.40 -25.26 -16.14
C GLN A 103 5.63 -24.50 -16.66
N PRO A 104 6.83 -24.71 -16.07
CA PRO A 104 8.03 -24.23 -16.70
C PRO A 104 8.14 -24.95 -18.04
N THR A 105 7.72 -24.29 -19.13
CA THR A 105 8.11 -24.73 -20.47
C THR A 105 9.61 -24.48 -20.53
N ALA A 106 10.38 -25.54 -20.30
CA ALA A 106 11.80 -25.51 -20.58
C ALA A 106 11.94 -25.00 -22.03
N PRO A 107 12.62 -23.86 -22.25
CA PRO A 107 12.92 -23.46 -23.61
C PRO A 107 13.82 -24.53 -24.21
N SER A 108 13.57 -24.89 -25.46
CA SER A 108 14.39 -25.82 -26.25
C SER A 108 15.86 -25.40 -26.34
N ASP A 109 16.16 -24.14 -25.96
CA ASP A 109 17.41 -23.46 -26.27
C ASP A 109 18.23 -23.10 -25.02
N GLY A 110 17.84 -23.58 -23.83
CA GLY A 110 18.67 -23.48 -22.61
C GLY A 110 18.83 -22.08 -21.98
N GLN A 111 18.17 -21.05 -22.50
CA GLN A 111 18.11 -19.73 -21.85
C GLN A 111 16.95 -19.65 -20.85
N PRO A 112 17.13 -19.18 -19.61
CA PRO A 112 16.01 -19.02 -18.68
C PRO A 112 15.01 -17.98 -19.20
N THR A 113 13.88 -18.44 -19.72
CA THR A 113 12.74 -17.59 -20.06
C THR A 113 12.01 -17.23 -18.76
N THR A 114 12.23 -16.02 -18.28
CA THR A 114 11.46 -15.40 -17.18
C THR A 114 10.12 -14.83 -17.69
N LEU A 115 9.51 -15.47 -18.70
CA LEU A 115 8.20 -15.06 -19.21
C LEU A 115 7.12 -15.82 -18.47
N TRP A 116 6.48 -15.15 -17.50
CA TRP A 116 5.35 -15.72 -16.76
C TRP A 116 4.12 -15.81 -17.67
N ILE A 117 3.63 -17.02 -17.91
CA ILE A 117 2.37 -17.26 -18.60
C ILE A 117 1.26 -17.26 -17.54
N GLY A 118 0.84 -16.07 -17.11
CA GLY A 118 -0.25 -15.94 -16.13
C GLY A 118 -0.36 -14.55 -15.53
N GLN A 119 -1.59 -14.17 -15.19
CA GLN A 119 -1.88 -12.88 -14.56
C GLN A 119 -1.61 -12.94 -13.05
N PRO A 120 -0.68 -12.14 -12.50
CA PRO A 120 -0.44 -12.10 -11.06
C PRO A 120 -1.67 -11.61 -10.29
N THR A 121 -1.83 -12.04 -9.05
CA THR A 121 -2.82 -11.47 -8.13
C THR A 121 -2.14 -10.95 -6.88
N ILE A 122 -2.42 -9.69 -6.53
CA ILE A 122 -1.90 -9.03 -5.34
C ILE A 122 -2.97 -9.09 -4.25
N HIS A 123 -2.61 -9.64 -3.09
CA HIS A 123 -3.49 -9.77 -1.94
C HIS A 123 -3.01 -8.89 -0.79
N ASP A 124 -3.94 -8.20 -0.15
CA ASP A 124 -3.71 -7.46 1.10
C ASP A 124 -4.72 -7.91 2.16
N VAL A 125 -4.22 -8.36 3.31
CA VAL A 125 -4.98 -8.93 4.42
C VAL A 125 -5.31 -7.86 5.43
N LYS A 126 -6.58 -7.79 5.81
CA LYS A 126 -7.13 -6.80 6.73
C LYS A 126 -7.87 -7.51 7.85
N THR A 127 -7.53 -7.16 9.08
CA THR A 127 -8.18 -7.72 10.29
C THR A 127 -9.34 -6.86 10.80
N GLY A 128 -9.52 -5.66 10.24
CA GLY A 128 -10.56 -4.71 10.60
C GLY A 128 -11.80 -4.78 9.71
N ARG A 129 -12.63 -3.72 9.82
CA ARG A 129 -13.77 -3.51 8.91
C ARG A 129 -13.29 -3.15 7.51
N GLU A 130 -14.13 -3.44 6.52
CA GLU A 130 -13.89 -3.05 5.14
C GLU A 130 -13.81 -1.53 4.96
N ARG A 131 -12.82 -1.07 4.18
CA ARG A 131 -12.56 0.34 3.89
C ARG A 131 -12.31 0.57 2.40
N CYS A 132 -12.62 1.78 1.93
CA CYS A 132 -12.31 2.20 0.57
C CYS A 132 -10.79 2.32 0.38
N SER A 133 -10.07 2.80 1.39
CA SER A 133 -8.61 2.91 1.36
C SER A 133 -7.91 1.57 1.13
N ASP A 134 -8.49 0.47 1.62
CA ASP A 134 -7.91 -0.86 1.47
C ASP A 134 -7.96 -1.32 0.00
N ARG A 135 -9.05 -1.02 -0.70
CA ARG A 135 -9.19 -1.28 -2.14
C ARG A 135 -8.23 -0.40 -2.95
N ILE A 136 -8.16 0.90 -2.62
CA ILE A 136 -7.22 1.83 -3.26
C ILE A 136 -5.77 1.39 -3.02
N GLN A 137 -5.43 0.95 -1.82
CA GLN A 137 -4.09 0.43 -1.51
C GLN A 137 -3.71 -0.73 -2.43
N VAL A 138 -4.60 -1.70 -2.63
CA VAL A 138 -4.35 -2.81 -3.55
C VAL A 138 -4.25 -2.32 -5.00
N MET A 139 -5.09 -1.38 -5.43
CA MET A 139 -5.00 -0.77 -6.76
C MET A 139 -3.68 -0.02 -6.99
N LEU A 140 -3.16 0.65 -5.95
CA LEU A 140 -1.82 1.25 -5.98
C LEU A 140 -0.73 0.18 -6.15
N TYR A 141 -0.83 -0.94 -5.44
CA TYR A 141 0.10 -2.06 -5.66
C TYR A 141 -0.02 -2.64 -7.07
N MET A 142 -1.23 -2.84 -7.60
CA MET A 142 -1.46 -3.33 -8.97
C MET A 142 -0.78 -2.44 -10.01
N HIS A 143 -0.80 -1.12 -9.80
CA HIS A 143 -0.13 -0.16 -10.67
C HIS A 143 1.39 -0.14 -10.49
N LEU A 144 1.89 -0.16 -9.24
CA LEU A 144 3.28 0.13 -8.92
C LEU A 144 4.19 -1.12 -8.92
N VAL A 145 3.66 -2.31 -8.62
CA VAL A 145 4.46 -3.55 -8.59
C VAL A 145 5.14 -3.84 -9.93
N PRO A 146 4.46 -3.80 -11.09
CA PRO A 146 5.11 -4.03 -12.39
C PRO A 146 6.20 -3.01 -12.74
N GLN A 147 6.16 -1.82 -12.13
CA GLN A 147 7.13 -0.75 -12.36
C GLN A 147 8.33 -0.87 -11.41
N ALA A 148 8.08 -1.26 -10.16
CA ALA A 148 9.11 -1.33 -9.12
C ALA A 148 9.89 -2.64 -9.13
N LEU A 149 9.28 -3.74 -9.60
CA LEU A 149 9.84 -5.08 -9.49
C LEU A 149 10.00 -5.71 -10.89
N PRO A 150 11.24 -5.91 -11.37
CA PRO A 150 11.50 -6.45 -12.71
C PRO A 150 10.82 -7.80 -12.99
N ALA A 151 10.64 -8.63 -11.96
CA ALA A 151 9.98 -9.93 -12.07
C ALA A 151 8.51 -9.84 -12.52
N TYR A 152 7.87 -8.68 -12.38
CA TYR A 152 6.48 -8.42 -12.75
C TYR A 152 6.36 -7.39 -13.88
N ALA A 153 7.47 -7.01 -14.52
CA ALA A 153 7.47 -6.05 -15.61
C ALA A 153 6.56 -6.52 -16.77
N GLY A 154 5.78 -5.59 -17.32
CA GLY A 154 4.84 -5.88 -18.41
C GLY A 154 3.56 -6.62 -18.00
N THR A 155 3.40 -6.99 -16.72
CA THR A 155 2.17 -7.63 -16.24
C THR A 155 1.08 -6.60 -15.92
N ARG A 156 -0.18 -7.06 -15.89
CA ARG A 156 -1.34 -6.33 -15.34
C ARG A 156 -1.96 -7.16 -14.20
N PRO A 157 -1.52 -6.99 -12.94
CA PRO A 157 -2.01 -7.79 -11.84
C PRO A 157 -3.50 -7.57 -11.57
N ALA A 158 -4.21 -8.63 -11.16
CA ALA A 158 -5.46 -8.50 -10.40
C ALA A 158 -5.15 -8.13 -8.94
N GLY A 159 -6.17 -7.67 -8.22
CA GLY A 159 -6.10 -7.39 -6.79
C GLY A 159 -7.13 -8.19 -6.00
N CYS A 160 -6.86 -8.39 -4.71
CA CYS A 160 -7.80 -8.95 -3.76
C CYS A 160 -7.56 -8.34 -2.37
N VAL A 161 -8.61 -7.82 -1.74
CA VAL A 161 -8.57 -7.47 -0.31
C VAL A 161 -9.19 -8.62 0.47
N VAL A 162 -8.48 -9.14 1.47
CA VAL A 162 -8.92 -10.28 2.27
C VAL A 162 -9.26 -9.80 3.67
N TYR A 163 -10.54 -9.87 4.03
CA TYR A 163 -11.04 -9.57 5.36
C TYR A 163 -11.35 -10.86 6.13
N ASN A 164 -11.73 -10.72 7.40
CA ASN A 164 -12.25 -11.85 8.17
C ASN A 164 -13.62 -12.29 7.63
N GLY A 165 -13.63 -13.37 6.84
CA GLY A 165 -14.84 -14.00 6.32
C GLY A 165 -15.32 -13.50 4.95
N SER A 166 -14.66 -12.50 4.37
CA SER A 166 -14.96 -12.01 3.01
C SER A 166 -13.68 -11.70 2.23
N LYS A 167 -13.82 -11.70 0.90
CA LYS A 167 -12.79 -11.28 -0.05
C LYS A 167 -13.42 -10.31 -1.05
N VAL A 168 -12.69 -9.28 -1.42
CA VAL A 168 -13.10 -8.29 -2.41
C VAL A 168 -12.10 -8.34 -3.56
N ASP A 169 -12.51 -8.96 -4.65
CA ASP A 169 -11.68 -9.05 -5.86
C ASP A 169 -11.71 -7.73 -6.64
N ILE A 170 -10.57 -7.35 -7.18
CA ILE A 170 -10.36 -6.12 -7.94
C ILE A 170 -9.83 -6.51 -9.32
N PRO A 171 -10.62 -6.33 -10.39
CA PRO A 171 -10.19 -6.66 -11.74
C PRO A 171 -9.09 -5.67 -12.20
N PRO A 172 -8.14 -6.08 -13.07
CA PRO A 172 -7.10 -5.19 -13.60
C PRO A 172 -7.64 -3.90 -14.23
N GLU A 173 -8.83 -3.99 -14.84
CA GLU A 173 -9.52 -2.89 -15.50
C GLU A 173 -9.90 -1.76 -14.53
N ALA A 174 -9.97 -2.05 -13.23
CA ALA A 174 -10.18 -1.03 -12.20
C ALA A 174 -9.02 -0.01 -12.16
N VAL A 175 -7.81 -0.42 -12.53
CA VAL A 175 -6.62 0.45 -12.65
C VAL A 175 -6.56 1.03 -14.06
N GLY A 176 -7.50 1.93 -14.35
CA GLY A 176 -7.60 2.65 -15.62
C GLY A 176 -7.03 4.08 -15.56
N ALA A 177 -7.15 4.80 -16.68
CA ALA A 177 -6.62 6.17 -16.81
C ALA A 177 -7.11 7.13 -15.71
N LYS A 178 -8.40 7.08 -15.36
CA LYS A 178 -8.98 7.91 -14.28
C LYS A 178 -8.35 7.64 -12.91
N PHE A 179 -8.01 6.39 -12.63
CA PHE A 179 -7.34 6.05 -11.38
C PHE A 179 -5.91 6.57 -11.36
N ILE A 180 -5.21 6.48 -12.49
CA ILE A 180 -3.84 6.99 -12.64
C ILE A 180 -3.83 8.53 -12.50
N GLU A 181 -4.78 9.22 -13.13
CA GLU A 181 -4.94 10.67 -12.98
C GLU A 181 -5.21 11.06 -11.51
N ALA A 182 -6.08 10.33 -10.82
CA ALA A 182 -6.34 10.56 -9.40
C ALA A 182 -5.09 10.30 -8.53
N LEU A 183 -4.32 9.24 -8.84
CA LEU A 183 -3.05 8.96 -8.19
C LEU A 183 -2.07 10.12 -8.39
N GLU A 184 -1.87 10.58 -9.61
CA GLU A 184 -0.97 11.70 -9.94
C GLU A 184 -1.38 12.99 -9.22
N TYR A 185 -2.69 13.30 -9.22
CA TYR A 185 -3.23 14.45 -8.50
C TYR A 185 -2.91 14.40 -7.00
N TRP A 186 -3.30 13.32 -6.31
CA TRP A 186 -3.12 13.21 -4.86
C TRP A 186 -1.67 13.07 -4.45
N LEU A 187 -0.85 12.45 -5.29
CA LEU A 187 0.59 12.44 -5.10
C LEU A 187 1.16 13.86 -5.20
N GLY A 188 0.70 14.66 -6.17
CA GLY A 188 1.08 16.07 -6.30
C GLY A 188 0.74 16.89 -5.06
N VAL A 189 -0.43 16.67 -4.46
CA VAL A 189 -0.84 17.33 -3.19
C VAL A 189 0.11 16.95 -2.05
N ILE A 190 0.38 15.66 -1.85
CA ILE A 190 1.21 15.18 -0.73
C ILE A 190 2.69 15.53 -0.94
N ALA A 191 3.16 15.55 -2.18
CA ALA A 191 4.55 15.84 -2.54
C ALA A 191 4.82 17.33 -2.78
N ALA A 192 3.82 18.20 -2.67
CA ALA A 192 3.96 19.63 -2.86
C ALA A 192 5.06 20.21 -1.94
N PHE A 193 5.79 21.20 -2.43
CA PHE A 193 6.80 21.90 -1.64
C PHE A 193 6.17 22.65 -0.46
N GLU A 194 5.05 23.32 -0.72
CA GLU A 194 4.27 24.00 0.30
C GLU A 194 3.43 23.01 1.12
N PRO A 195 3.22 23.27 2.42
CA PRO A 195 2.34 22.45 3.25
C PRO A 195 0.94 22.32 2.68
N ALA A 196 0.41 21.09 2.66
CA ALA A 196 -0.96 20.82 2.27
C ALA A 196 -1.97 21.39 3.29
N LEU A 197 -3.25 21.41 2.90
CA LEU A 197 -4.32 22.00 3.71
C LEU A 197 -4.48 21.26 5.04
N LYS A 198 -4.55 22.04 6.11
CA LYS A 198 -4.84 21.53 7.45
C LYS A 198 -6.32 21.70 7.73
N VAL A 199 -7.00 20.59 7.97
CA VAL A 199 -8.45 20.56 8.22
C VAL A 199 -8.69 19.86 9.56
N PRO A 200 -8.41 20.53 10.69
CA PRO A 200 -8.56 19.91 12.00
C PRO A 200 -10.04 19.56 12.25
N SER A 201 -10.28 18.35 12.74
CA SER A 201 -11.60 17.92 13.17
C SER A 201 -11.47 17.12 14.45
N CYS A 202 -12.46 17.19 15.33
CA CYS A 202 -12.38 16.47 16.60
C CYS A 202 -12.19 14.96 16.40
N HIS A 203 -12.85 14.41 15.39
CA HIS A 203 -12.76 12.98 15.07
C HIS A 203 -11.41 12.59 14.47
N GLU A 204 -10.86 13.32 13.50
CA GLU A 204 -9.57 12.92 12.92
C GLU A 204 -8.39 13.26 13.84
N CYS A 205 -8.44 14.39 14.55
CA CYS A 205 -7.33 14.86 15.37
C CYS A 205 -7.07 13.97 16.59
N CYS A 206 -8.06 13.26 17.13
CA CYS A 206 -7.84 12.29 18.21
C CYS A 206 -7.16 11.00 17.72
N PHE A 207 -7.46 10.56 16.49
CA PHE A 207 -6.90 9.34 15.89
C PHE A 207 -5.64 9.56 15.03
N CYS A 208 -5.24 10.81 14.78
CA CYS A 208 -4.01 11.11 14.05
C CYS A 208 -2.79 10.51 14.79
N ASP A 209 -1.77 10.05 14.07
CA ASP A 209 -0.56 9.47 14.69
C ASP A 209 0.51 10.51 15.01
N ILE A 210 0.34 11.75 14.58
CA ILE A 210 1.24 12.88 14.85
C ILE A 210 0.96 13.39 16.26
N ALA A 211 2.00 13.46 17.11
CA ALA A 211 1.88 13.93 18.48
C ALA A 211 1.61 15.44 18.57
N ARG A 212 1.13 15.89 19.73
CA ARG A 212 0.83 17.30 19.99
C ARG A 212 2.06 18.20 19.91
N THR A 213 3.25 17.64 20.19
CA THR A 213 4.54 18.34 20.04
C THR A 213 4.82 18.76 18.60
N GLU A 214 4.20 18.10 17.62
CA GLU A 214 4.35 18.38 16.19
C GLU A 214 3.10 19.03 15.57
N CYS A 215 1.91 18.83 16.18
CA CYS A 215 0.64 19.36 15.71
C CYS A 215 -0.21 19.90 16.88
N PRO A 216 -0.32 21.24 17.06
CA PRO A 216 -1.01 21.82 18.23
C PRO A 216 -2.54 21.59 18.26
N GLU A 217 -3.14 21.25 17.12
CA GLU A 217 -4.56 20.95 16.91
C GLU A 217 -4.88 19.48 17.21
N ARG A 218 -3.88 18.68 17.60
CA ARG A 218 -4.11 17.35 18.15
C ARG A 218 -5.02 17.45 19.37
N ILE A 219 -6.00 16.55 19.43
CA ILE A 219 -6.84 16.37 20.60
C ILE A 219 -6.35 15.13 21.35
N GLU A 220 -6.09 15.30 22.64
CA GLU A 220 -5.73 14.25 23.58
C GLU A 220 -6.85 14.19 24.61
N ASP A 221 -7.41 13.01 24.83
CA ASP A 221 -8.38 12.74 25.90
C ASP A 221 -7.67 12.53 27.24
#